data_AF-A0A2P4SVF1-F1
#
_entry.id   AF-A0A2P4SVF1-F1
#
_cell.length_a   1.000
_cell.length_b   1.000
_cell.length_c   1.000
_cell.angle_alpha   90.00
_cell.angle_beta   90.00
_cell.angle_gamma   90.00
#
_symmetry.space_group_name_H-M   'P 1'
#
loop_
_entity.id
_entity.type
_entity.pdbx_description
1 polymer ?
#
loop_
_entity_poly.entity_id
_entity_poly.type
_entity_poly.pdbx_seq_one_letter_code
_entity_poly.pdbx_strand_id
1 'polypeptide(L)'
;MQPSFPPPGSTGAFFLLLLLLPLLLVPFALLARRRRGRRTPPLRLLVVAGSGGHTTEILRLLSCLSESYSPRCYVLADSDKMSETKIRSFEQKRAERFSNSQVTC
;
A
#
# COMPACT_ATOMS: atom_id res chain seq x y z
N MET A 1 -46.18 26.78 36.02
CA MET A 1 -45.21 26.20 35.05
C MET A 1 -43.82 26.67 35.45
N GLN A 2 -43.00 25.80 36.02
CA GLN A 2 -41.60 26.09 36.38
C GLN A 2 -40.70 25.58 35.24
N PRO A 3 -39.78 26.40 34.69
CA PRO A 3 -38.82 25.91 33.72
C PRO A 3 -37.78 25.07 34.45
N SER A 4 -37.68 23.79 34.09
CA SER A 4 -36.65 22.88 34.58
C SER A 4 -35.30 23.31 34.00
N PHE A 5 -34.52 24.06 34.77
CA PHE A 5 -33.13 24.39 34.43
C PHE A 5 -32.29 23.11 34.46
N PRO A 6 -31.43 22.85 33.45
CA PRO A 6 -30.54 21.70 33.46
C PRO A 6 -29.53 21.83 34.63
N PRO A 7 -29.18 20.73 35.31
CA PRO A 7 -28.29 20.75 36.46
C PRO A 7 -26.90 21.28 36.08
N PRO A 8 -26.23 22.07 36.93
CA PRO A 8 -24.98 22.78 36.61
C PRO A 8 -23.79 21.87 36.27
N GLY A 9 -23.87 20.56 36.54
CA GLY A 9 -22.85 19.59 36.12
C GLY A 9 -22.93 19.17 34.65
N SER A 10 -24.06 19.40 33.98
CA SER A 10 -24.27 18.98 32.59
C SER A 10 -23.62 19.94 31.58
N THR A 11 -23.65 21.25 31.83
CA THR A 11 -23.01 22.26 30.99
C THR A 11 -21.50 22.07 30.92
N GLY A 12 -20.83 21.82 32.05
CA GLY A 12 -19.40 21.53 32.09
C GLY A 12 -19.02 20.28 31.30
N ALA A 13 -19.84 19.23 31.36
CA ALA A 13 -19.66 18.02 30.56
C ALA A 13 -19.86 18.29 29.06
N PHE A 14 -20.83 19.12 28.67
CA PHE A 14 -21.02 19.55 27.29
C PHE A 14 -19.82 20.35 26.78
N PHE A 15 -19.27 21.30 27.56
CA PHE A 15 -18.08 22.06 27.17
C PHE A 15 -16.82 21.20 27.09
N LEU A 16 -16.63 20.27 28.04
CA LEU A 16 -15.55 19.28 28.00
C LEU A 16 -15.67 18.38 26.77
N LEU A 17 -16.88 17.89 26.47
CA LEU A 17 -17.11 17.09 25.27
C LEU A 17 -16.86 17.90 24.00
N LEU A 18 -17.32 19.16 23.94
CA LEU A 18 -17.10 20.04 22.79
C LEU A 18 -15.61 20.35 22.56
N LEU A 19 -14.80 20.37 23.61
CA LEU A 19 -13.35 20.59 23.54
C LEU A 19 -12.58 19.30 23.23
N LEU A 20 -12.90 18.20 23.91
CA LEU A 20 -12.19 16.92 23.79
C LEU A 20 -12.52 16.20 22.48
N LEU A 21 -13.76 16.32 21.99
CA LEU A 21 -14.20 15.69 20.76
C LEU A 21 -13.34 16.10 19.54
N PRO A 22 -13.17 17.39 19.19
CA PRO A 22 -12.28 17.79 18.10
C PRO A 22 -10.81 17.51 18.42
N LEU A 23 -10.38 17.62 19.69
CA LEU A 23 -9.01 17.31 20.09
C LEU A 23 -8.64 15.84 19.82
N LEU A 24 -9.61 14.92 19.89
CA LEU A 24 -9.42 13.51 19.56
C LEU A 24 -9.68 13.21 18.07
N LEU A 25 -10.76 13.77 17.49
CA LEU A 25 -11.15 13.51 16.10
C LEU A 25 -10.17 14.07 15.08
N VAL A 26 -9.58 15.26 15.31
CA VAL A 26 -8.64 15.89 14.38
C VAL A 26 -7.36 15.06 14.21
N PRO A 27 -6.61 14.67 15.27
CA PRO A 27 -5.44 13.83 15.11
C PRO A 27 -5.79 12.43 14.59
N PHE A 28 -6.94 11.86 14.99
CA PHE A 28 -7.42 10.59 14.43
C PHE A 28 -7.71 10.70 12.93
N ALA A 29 -8.37 11.77 12.49
CA ALA A 29 -8.65 12.04 11.09
C ALA A 29 -7.37 12.33 10.30
N LEU A 30 -6.39 13.04 10.88
CA LEU A 30 -5.08 13.27 10.25
C LEU A 30 -4.30 11.95 10.12
N LEU A 31 -4.29 11.09 11.13
CA LEU A 31 -3.68 9.76 11.05
C LEU A 31 -4.39 8.88 10.01
N ALA A 32 -5.72 8.89 9.99
CA ALA A 32 -6.52 8.14 9.03
C ALA A 32 -6.31 8.63 7.60
N ARG A 33 -6.23 9.96 7.39
CA ARG A 33 -5.88 10.57 6.10
C ARG A 33 -4.46 10.23 5.67
N ARG A 34 -3.49 10.26 6.60
CA ARG A 34 -2.09 9.88 6.35
C ARG A 34 -1.97 8.39 5.98
N ARG A 35 -2.80 7.52 6.58
CA ARG A 35 -2.92 6.11 6.18
C ARG A 35 -3.59 5.94 4.81
N ARG A 36 -4.61 6.74 4.49
CA ARG A 36 -5.30 6.70 3.18
C ARG A 36 -4.45 7.25 2.03
N GLY A 37 -3.65 8.29 2.26
CA GLY A 37 -2.78 8.92 1.25
C GLY A 37 -1.61 8.06 0.76
N ARG A 38 -1.46 6.83 1.28
CA ARG A 38 -0.38 5.92 0.91
C ARG A 38 -0.79 4.86 -0.13
N ARG A 39 -2.06 4.86 -0.57
CA ARG A 39 -2.50 4.02 -1.68
C ARG A 39 -2.17 4.72 -3.00
N THR A 40 -0.90 4.71 -3.38
CA THR A 40 -0.54 4.99 -4.77
C THR A 40 -1.20 3.94 -5.66
N PRO A 41 -1.88 4.33 -6.74
CA PRO A 41 -2.47 3.37 -7.65
C PRO A 41 -1.38 2.43 -8.20
N PRO A 42 -1.72 1.18 -8.53
CA PRO A 42 -0.77 0.25 -9.11
C PRO A 42 -0.15 0.84 -10.38
N LEU A 43 1.18 0.93 -10.41
CA LEU A 43 1.96 1.40 -11.55
C LEU A 43 2.28 0.21 -12.46
N ARG A 44 2.09 0.40 -13.77
CA ARG A 44 2.44 -0.60 -14.77
C ARG A 44 3.93 -0.48 -15.09
N LEU A 45 4.64 -1.61 -15.12
CA LEU A 45 6.04 -1.67 -15.50
C LEU A 45 6.21 -2.43 -16.81
N LEU A 46 7.08 -1.91 -17.68
CA LEU A 46 7.55 -2.59 -18.88
C LEU A 46 9.03 -2.91 -18.68
N VAL A 47 9.40 -4.17 -18.94
CA VAL A 47 10.76 -4.67 -18.77
C VAL A 47 11.19 -5.30 -20.08
N VAL A 48 12.28 -4.81 -20.66
CA VAL A 48 12.88 -5.38 -21.87
C VAL A 48 14.08 -6.21 -21.45
N ALA A 49 14.13 -7.47 -21.85
CA ALA A 49 15.19 -8.41 -21.51
C ALA A 49 15.71 -9.14 -22.75
N GLY A 50 17.01 -9.40 -22.76
CA GLY A 50 17.72 -10.04 -23.87
C GLY A 50 19.12 -10.49 -23.45
N SER A 51 19.83 -11.16 -24.36
CA SER A 51 21.00 -11.99 -24.02
C SER A 51 22.26 -11.23 -23.61
N GLY A 52 22.20 -9.89 -23.57
CA GLY A 52 23.31 -9.00 -23.20
C GLY A 52 23.73 -9.04 -21.73
N GLY A 53 23.28 -10.03 -20.94
CA GLY A 53 23.72 -10.24 -19.56
C GLY A 53 23.04 -9.35 -18.50
N HIS A 54 22.30 -8.31 -18.89
CA HIS A 54 21.65 -7.37 -17.97
C HIS A 54 20.37 -7.90 -17.30
N THR A 55 19.77 -8.98 -17.79
CA THR A 55 18.53 -9.53 -17.24
C THR A 55 18.64 -9.84 -15.74
N THR A 56 19.79 -10.31 -15.28
CA THR A 56 20.02 -10.62 -13.85
C THR A 56 20.03 -9.35 -12.98
N GLU A 57 20.63 -8.26 -13.47
CA GLU A 57 20.66 -6.96 -12.79
C GLU A 57 19.25 -6.38 -12.70
N ILE A 58 18.50 -6.44 -13.80
CA ILE A 58 17.09 -6.03 -13.86
C ILE A 58 16.24 -6.84 -12.87
N LEU A 59 16.37 -8.16 -12.86
CA LEU A 59 15.64 -9.02 -11.91
C LEU A 59 15.99 -8.70 -10.45
N ARG A 60 17.26 -8.36 -10.17
CA ARG A 60 17.70 -7.93 -8.84
C ARG A 60 17.02 -6.61 -8.45
N LEU A 61 16.93 -5.64 -9.36
CA LEU A 61 16.19 -4.39 -9.12
C LEU A 61 14.69 -4.66 -8.88
N LEU A 62 14.07 -5.48 -9.72
CA LEU A 62 12.66 -5.86 -9.59
C LEU A 62 12.36 -6.57 -8.28
N SER A 63 13.32 -7.30 -7.71
CA SER A 63 13.17 -8.01 -6.44
C SER A 63 12.89 -7.06 -5.26
N CYS A 64 13.40 -5.83 -5.33
CA CYS A 64 13.24 -4.81 -4.31
C CYS A 64 11.93 -4.02 -4.46
N LEU A 65 11.23 -4.13 -5.60
CA LEU A 65 9.99 -3.39 -5.85
C LEU A 65 8.81 -4.02 -5.10
N SER A 66 7.86 -3.20 -4.65
CA SER A 66 6.61 -3.63 -4.02
C SER A 66 5.57 -4.13 -5.03
N GLU A 67 4.50 -4.75 -4.54
CA GLU A 67 3.35 -5.20 -5.35
C GLU A 67 2.64 -4.05 -6.07
N SER A 68 2.79 -2.82 -5.58
CA SER A 68 2.27 -1.60 -6.23
C SER A 68 2.81 -1.37 -7.64
N TYR A 69 3.80 -2.13 -8.10
CA TYR A 69 4.32 -2.11 -9.47
C TYR A 69 3.82 -3.29 -10.31
N SER A 70 2.57 -3.71 -10.08
CA SER A 70 1.86 -4.74 -10.84
C SER A 70 0.70 -4.10 -11.59
N PRO A 71 0.43 -4.43 -12.87
CA PRO A 71 1.03 -5.50 -13.67
C PRO A 71 2.39 -5.16 -14.28
N ARG A 72 3.22 -6.20 -14.50
CA ARG A 72 4.53 -6.16 -15.18
C ARG A 72 4.43 -6.83 -16.54
N CYS A 73 4.89 -6.13 -17.58
CA CYS A 73 4.96 -6.63 -18.95
C CYS A 73 6.42 -6.87 -19.33
N TYR A 74 6.73 -8.04 -19.88
CA TYR A 74 8.08 -8.42 -20.29
C TYR A 74 8.17 -8.51 -21.81
N VAL A 75 9.14 -7.83 -22.39
CA VAL A 75 9.51 -7.94 -23.81
C VAL A 75 10.82 -8.70 -23.87
N LEU A 76 10.81 -9.84 -24.56
CA LEU A 76 11.95 -10.75 -24.63
C LEU A 76 12.54 -10.72 -26.04
N ALA A 77 13.87 -10.72 -26.14
CA ALA A 77 14.54 -11.00 -27.40
C ALA A 77 14.30 -12.46 -27.81
N ASP A 78 13.97 -12.69 -29.08
CA ASP A 78 13.62 -14.02 -29.62
C ASP A 78 14.72 -15.08 -29.41
N SER A 79 15.99 -14.64 -29.40
CA SER A 79 17.14 -15.51 -29.16
C SER A 79 17.39 -15.88 -27.69
N ASP A 80 16.72 -15.25 -26.71
CA ASP A 80 17.08 -15.35 -25.30
C ASP A 80 16.10 -16.16 -24.44
N LYS A 81 16.11 -17.48 -24.66
CA LYS A 81 15.36 -18.48 -23.87
C LYS A 81 15.79 -18.55 -22.40
N MET A 82 17.05 -18.20 -22.12
CA MET A 82 17.58 -18.27 -20.75
C MET A 82 16.99 -17.14 -19.89
N SER A 83 16.89 -15.92 -20.43
CA SER A 83 16.24 -14.81 -19.74
C SER A 83 14.75 -15.04 -19.53
N GLU A 84 14.04 -15.63 -20.50
CA GLU A 84 12.64 -16.01 -20.32
C GLU A 84 12.45 -16.93 -19.11
N THR A 85 13.27 -17.98 -19.01
CA THR A 85 13.19 -18.96 -17.91
C THR A 85 13.47 -18.28 -16.55
N LYS A 86 14.45 -17.38 -16.50
CA LYS A 86 14.76 -16.60 -15.29
C LYS A 86 13.61 -15.68 -14.88
N ILE A 87 12.97 -15.01 -15.84
CA ILE A 87 11.83 -14.12 -15.59
C ILE A 87 10.62 -14.91 -15.09
N ARG A 88 10.28 -16.02 -15.73
CA ARG A 88 9.15 -16.89 -15.30
C ARG A 88 9.34 -17.39 -13.87
N SER A 89 10.53 -17.92 -13.56
CA SER A 89 10.84 -18.41 -12.21
C SER A 89 10.85 -17.28 -11.16
N PHE A 90 11.27 -16.07 -11.54
CA PHE A 90 11.19 -14.90 -10.68
C PHE A 90 9.74 -14.51 -10.37
N GLU A 91 8.87 -14.44 -11.37
CA GLU A 91 7.45 -14.09 -11.16
C GLU A 91 6.72 -15.14 -10.32
N GLN A 92 6.98 -16.43 -10.54
CA GLN A 92 6.39 -17.49 -9.73
C GLN A 92 6.76 -17.35 -8.24
N LYS A 93 8.06 -17.23 -7.94
CA LYS A 93 8.55 -17.02 -6.56
C LYS A 93 7.95 -15.78 -5.92
N ARG A 94 7.73 -14.74 -6.72
CA ARG A 94 7.15 -13.49 -6.25
C ARG A 94 5.65 -13.64 -5.96
N ALA A 95 4.91 -14.30 -6.84
CA ALA A 95 3.49 -14.61 -6.63
C ALA A 95 3.29 -15.42 -5.33
N GLU A 96 4.14 -16.41 -5.06
CA GLU A 96 4.14 -17.19 -3.81
C GLU A 96 4.36 -16.29 -2.58
N ARG A 97 5.36 -15.38 -2.61
CA ARG A 97 5.66 -14.46 -1.51
C ARG A 97 4.49 -13.53 -1.18
N PHE A 98 3.84 -12.95 -2.19
CA PHE A 98 2.72 -12.03 -1.98
C PHE A 98 1.42 -12.77 -1.65
N SER A 99 1.19 -13.97 -2.20
CA SER A 99 0.09 -14.84 -1.78
C SER A 99 0.18 -15.19 -0.30
N ASN A 100 1.37 -15.59 0.18
CA ASN A 100 1.56 -15.93 1.60
C ASN A 100 1.51 -14.72 2.54
N SER A 101 1.83 -13.52 2.03
CA SER A 101 1.72 -12.27 2.82
C SER A 101 0.28 -11.79 2.99
N GLN A 102 -0.67 -12.29 2.18
CA GLN A 102 -2.10 -12.00 2.32
C GLN A 102 -2.82 -12.95 3.30
N VAL A 103 -2.14 -14.00 3.81
CA VAL A 103 -2.73 -15.01 4.71
C VAL A 103 -2.56 -14.67 6.20
N THR A 104 -1.80 -13.64 6.55
CA THR A 104 -1.75 -13.14 7.93
C THR A 104 -2.87 -12.14 8.20
N CYS A 105 -4.05 -12.67 8.52
CA CYS A 105 -5.13 -11.99 9.24
C CYS A 105 -5.27 -12.62 10.62
#